data_AF-A0A7C2CP53-F1
#
_entry.id   AF-A0A7C2CP53-F1
#
_cell.length_a   1.000
_cell.length_b   1.000
_cell.length_c   1.000
_cell.angle_alpha   90.00
_cell.angle_beta   90.00
_cell.angle_gamma   90.00
#
_symmetry.space_group_name_H-M   'P 1'
#
loop_
_entity.id
_entity.type
_entity.pdbx_description
1 polymer ?
#
loop_
_entity_poly.entity_id
_entity_poly.type
_entity_poly.pdbx_seq_one_letter_code
_entity_poly.pdbx_strand_id
1 'polypeptide(L)'
;MRKFIFLIILGWLICGAFIQELRLVIAVPAQIAWTDTGIEVEEGEEFVFEASGKISLQAGNPEGFCGPEGLDLKTFQQPLVEERLGMLLGKVARLISIEIDPQTKEYRKIEEVRLFPIGRSGQIRMPISGRLYLGINENVVEDNSGEFLVVIKKLIQVLP
;
A
#
# COMPACT_ATOMS: atom_id res chain seq x y z
N MET A 1 13.51 44.99 -38.44
CA MET A 1 14.40 44.03 -37.74
C MET A 1 13.75 43.76 -36.39
N ARG A 2 13.32 42.59 -35.95
CA ARG A 2 13.65 41.18 -36.18
C ARG A 2 12.33 40.40 -36.42
N LYS A 3 12.31 39.52 -37.42
CA LYS A 3 11.24 38.53 -37.62
C LYS A 3 11.56 37.33 -36.72
N PHE A 4 10.71 37.03 -35.74
CA PHE A 4 10.78 35.75 -35.03
C PHE A 4 10.00 34.73 -35.85
N ILE A 5 10.74 33.82 -36.50
CA ILE A 5 10.18 32.63 -37.14
C ILE A 5 9.89 31.64 -36.02
N PHE A 6 8.61 31.43 -35.70
CA PHE A 6 8.19 30.25 -34.95
C PHE A 6 8.31 29.07 -35.90
N LEU A 7 9.38 28.30 -35.72
CA LEU A 7 9.52 27.00 -36.38
C LEU A 7 8.54 26.05 -35.67
N ILE A 8 7.34 25.89 -36.24
CA ILE A 8 6.47 24.76 -35.90
C ILE A 8 7.20 23.53 -36.47
N ILE A 9 7.94 22.84 -35.61
CA ILE A 9 8.41 21.49 -35.94
C ILE A 9 7.14 20.64 -35.98
N LEU A 10 6.65 20.38 -37.19
CA LEU A 10 5.66 19.35 -37.48
C LEU A 10 6.33 17.98 -37.25
N GLY A 11 6.52 17.64 -35.99
CA GLY A 11 7.14 16.40 -35.54
C GLY A 11 6.09 15.30 -35.48
N TRP A 12 5.96 14.58 -36.59
CA TRP A 12 5.61 13.17 -36.75
C TRP A 12 4.71 12.53 -35.68
N LEU A 13 3.57 11.99 -36.12
CA LEU A 13 2.75 11.02 -35.37
C LEU A 13 3.61 9.87 -34.85
N ILE A 14 4.10 9.97 -33.61
CA ILE A 14 4.53 8.82 -32.83
C ILE A 14 3.29 8.39 -32.06
N CYS A 15 2.61 7.37 -32.58
CA CYS A 15 1.63 6.60 -31.82
C CYS A 15 2.40 5.77 -30.77
N GLY A 16 2.90 6.44 -29.74
CA GLY A 16 3.60 5.83 -28.61
C GLY A 16 2.74 6.03 -27.38
N ALA A 17 2.20 4.94 -26.83
CA ALA A 17 1.61 4.99 -25.50
C ALA A 17 2.69 5.47 -24.52
N PHE A 18 2.40 6.52 -23.76
CA PHE A 18 3.29 7.02 -22.72
C PHE A 18 2.81 6.46 -21.38
N ILE A 19 3.73 5.99 -20.54
CA ILE A 19 3.39 5.59 -19.17
C ILE A 19 3.70 6.76 -18.25
N GLN A 20 2.67 7.30 -17.61
CA GLN A 20 2.85 8.24 -16.51
C GLN A 20 2.86 7.45 -15.18
N GLU A 21 3.78 7.78 -14.28
CA GLU A 21 3.84 7.17 -12.95
C GLU A 21 3.52 8.20 -11.87
N LEU A 22 2.48 7.95 -11.08
CA LEU A 22 2.30 8.65 -9.81
C LEU A 22 3.14 7.94 -8.75
N ARG A 23 4.08 8.64 -8.13
CA ARG A 23 4.97 8.10 -7.09
C ARG A 23 4.67 8.75 -5.74
N LEU A 24 4.40 7.92 -4.72
CA LEU A 24 4.26 8.32 -3.33
C LEU A 24 5.25 7.52 -2.46
N VAL A 25 5.73 8.13 -1.37
CA VAL A 25 6.55 7.45 -0.36
C VAL A 25 5.79 7.51 0.97
N ILE A 26 5.55 6.36 1.58
CA ILE A 26 4.85 6.22 2.85
C ILE A 26 5.78 5.53 3.86
N ALA A 27 5.88 6.09 5.05
CA ALA A 27 6.47 5.41 6.20
C ALA A 27 5.41 4.49 6.82
N VAL A 28 5.76 3.22 7.04
CA VAL A 28 4.91 2.21 7.67
C VAL A 28 5.57 1.81 8.99
N PRO A 29 5.25 2.50 10.10
CA PRO A 29 5.77 2.17 11.42
C PRO A 29 5.19 0.84 11.93
N ALA A 30 6.05 0.01 12.54
CA ALA A 30 5.67 -1.33 13.00
C ALA A 30 4.70 -1.33 14.19
N GLN A 31 4.62 -0.21 14.90
CA GLN A 31 3.74 0.01 16.05
C GLN A 31 2.32 0.49 15.67
N ILE A 32 2.03 0.61 14.37
CA ILE A 32 0.71 0.98 13.86
C ILE A 32 0.18 -0.20 13.03
N ALA A 33 -0.95 -0.77 13.45
CA ALA A 33 -1.55 -1.92 12.76
C ALA A 33 -1.82 -1.64 11.27
N TRP A 34 -2.38 -0.46 10.96
CA TRP A 34 -2.65 -0.03 9.59
C TRP A 34 -2.39 1.47 9.41
N THR A 35 -1.44 1.79 8.54
CA THR A 35 -1.14 3.15 8.08
C THR A 35 -2.03 3.50 6.90
N ASP A 36 -2.79 4.59 7.03
CA ASP A 36 -3.58 5.16 5.94
C ASP A 36 -2.65 5.84 4.92
N THR A 37 -2.74 5.44 3.64
CA THR A 37 -1.90 6.00 2.57
C THR A 37 -2.46 7.29 1.97
N GLY A 38 -3.74 7.60 2.21
CA GLY A 38 -4.46 8.66 1.51
C GLY A 38 -4.92 8.32 0.10
N ILE A 39 -4.56 7.15 -0.44
CA ILE A 39 -4.86 6.76 -1.82
C ILE A 39 -6.22 6.05 -1.86
N GLU A 40 -7.12 6.58 -2.69
CA GLU A 40 -8.29 5.84 -3.17
C GLU A 40 -7.89 5.08 -4.44
N VAL A 41 -8.20 3.78 -4.47
CA VAL A 41 -7.93 2.90 -5.61
C VAL A 41 -9.22 2.42 -6.25
N GLU A 42 -9.16 2.10 -7.55
CA GLU A 42 -10.23 1.41 -8.25
C GLU A 42 -9.90 -0.07 -8.45
N GLU A 43 -10.93 -0.92 -8.40
CA GLU A 43 -10.79 -2.35 -8.69
C GLU A 43 -10.14 -2.57 -10.05
N GLY A 44 -9.13 -3.43 -10.09
CA GLY A 44 -8.41 -3.77 -11.30
C GLY A 44 -7.27 -2.82 -11.67
N GLU A 45 -7.09 -1.68 -10.98
CA GLU A 45 -5.90 -0.84 -11.15
C GLU A 45 -4.63 -1.57 -10.72
N GLU A 46 -3.50 -1.27 -11.38
CA GLU A 46 -2.22 -1.85 -11.04
C GLU A 46 -1.29 -0.85 -10.34
N PHE A 47 -0.73 -1.29 -9.22
CA PHE A 47 0.25 -0.56 -8.45
C PHE A 47 1.50 -1.40 -8.23
N VAL A 48 2.65 -0.75 -8.26
CA VAL A 48 3.94 -1.34 -7.89
C VAL A 48 4.36 -0.79 -6.54
N PHE A 49 4.79 -1.69 -5.67
CA PHE A 49 5.29 -1.39 -4.34
C PHE A 49 6.76 -1.79 -4.26
N GLU A 50 7.57 -0.94 -3.66
CA GLU A 50 8.97 -1.21 -3.33
C GLU A 50 9.21 -0.76 -1.89
N ALA A 51 9.58 -1.70 -1.03
CA ALA A 51 9.74 -1.49 0.40
C ALA A 51 11.20 -1.69 0.81
N SER A 52 11.62 -0.90 1.79
CA SER A 52 12.93 -0.99 2.42
C SER A 52 12.81 -0.67 3.90
N GLY A 53 13.88 -0.89 4.66
CA GLY A 53 13.90 -0.66 6.10
C GLY A 53 13.91 -1.95 6.90
N LYS A 54 13.72 -1.81 8.21
CA LYS A 54 13.85 -2.88 9.18
C LYS A 54 12.97 -2.58 10.38
N ILE A 55 12.27 -3.60 10.85
CA ILE A 55 11.42 -3.53 12.04
C ILE A 55 11.89 -4.55 13.08
N SER A 56 11.45 -4.37 14.32
CA SER A 56 11.51 -5.37 15.40
C SER A 56 10.08 -5.70 15.80
N LEU A 57 9.74 -6.98 15.80
CA LEU A 57 8.43 -7.51 16.24
C LEU A 57 8.36 -7.76 17.76
N GLN A 58 9.45 -7.49 18.46
CA GLN A 58 9.54 -7.56 19.91
C GLN A 58 10.75 -6.73 20.33
N ALA A 59 10.52 -5.60 21.02
CA ALA A 59 11.59 -4.73 21.47
C ALA A 59 12.58 -5.47 22.39
N GLY A 60 13.87 -5.38 22.07
CA GLY A 60 14.93 -6.03 22.85
C GLY A 60 15.18 -7.50 22.52
N ASN A 61 14.42 -8.13 21.62
CA ASN A 61 14.72 -9.46 21.10
C ASN A 61 15.51 -9.37 19.78
N PRO A 62 16.80 -9.78 19.74
CA PRO A 62 17.60 -9.75 18.52
C PRO A 62 17.07 -10.64 17.37
N GLU A 63 16.27 -11.67 17.68
CA GLU A 63 15.67 -12.56 16.69
C GLU A 63 14.35 -12.01 16.11
N GLY A 64 13.76 -10.99 16.76
CA GLY A 64 12.50 -10.37 16.33
C GLY A 64 12.66 -9.39 15.16
N PHE A 65 13.86 -9.24 14.61
CA PHE A 65 14.13 -8.27 13.56
C PHE A 65 13.92 -8.83 12.16
N CYS A 66 13.18 -8.10 11.31
CA CYS A 66 12.98 -8.48 9.91
C CYS A 66 12.94 -7.30 8.95
N GLY A 67 13.16 -7.60 7.67
CA GLY A 67 12.86 -6.70 6.55
C GLY A 67 11.42 -6.89 6.06
N PRO A 68 11.03 -6.20 4.98
CA PRO A 68 9.65 -6.24 4.46
C PRO A 68 9.15 -7.64 4.08
N GLU A 69 10.02 -8.61 3.82
CA GLU A 69 9.62 -10.01 3.58
C GLU A 69 9.13 -10.75 4.83
N GLY A 70 9.37 -10.21 6.02
CA GLY A 70 9.03 -10.85 7.29
C GLY A 70 10.01 -11.95 7.72
N LEU A 71 9.71 -12.54 8.87
CA LEU A 71 10.44 -13.69 9.43
C LEU A 71 9.96 -15.00 8.79
N ASP A 72 10.80 -16.03 8.77
CA ASP A 72 10.38 -17.39 8.38
C ASP A 72 9.58 -18.07 9.51
N LEU A 73 8.50 -17.41 9.93
CA LEU A 73 7.62 -17.78 11.03
C LEU A 73 6.19 -17.42 10.64
N LYS A 74 5.23 -18.24 11.08
CA LYS A 74 3.79 -18.00 10.89
C LYS A 74 3.07 -18.23 12.21
N THR A 75 2.12 -17.37 12.55
CA THR A 75 1.28 -17.51 13.75
C THR A 75 -0.19 -17.52 13.35
N PHE A 76 -1.06 -18.13 14.18
CA PHE A 76 -2.50 -18.17 13.91
C PHE A 76 -3.20 -16.82 14.08
N GLN A 77 -2.56 -15.88 14.77
CA GLN A 77 -3.16 -14.60 15.11
C GLN A 77 -2.84 -13.50 14.09
N GLN A 78 -1.96 -13.73 13.12
CA GLN A 78 -1.58 -12.72 12.14
C GLN A 78 -2.66 -12.49 11.06
N PRO A 79 -2.73 -11.30 10.44
CA PRO A 79 -3.74 -10.97 9.42
C PRO A 79 -3.84 -11.96 8.25
N LEU A 80 -2.70 -12.42 7.72
CA LEU A 80 -2.61 -13.45 6.67
C LEU A 80 -1.81 -14.64 7.17
N VAL A 81 -2.52 -15.69 7.63
CA VAL A 81 -1.92 -16.88 8.27
C VAL A 81 -0.93 -17.62 7.37
N GLU A 82 -1.14 -17.59 6.05
CA GLU A 82 -0.25 -18.28 5.10
C GLU A 82 1.02 -17.50 4.77
N GLU A 83 1.12 -16.25 5.21
CA GLU A 83 2.25 -15.36 4.92
C GLU A 83 3.24 -15.27 6.09
N ARG A 84 4.41 -14.67 5.85
CA ARG A 84 5.46 -14.53 6.86
C ARG A 84 5.08 -13.50 7.94
N LEU A 85 5.41 -13.76 9.20
CA LEU A 85 5.20 -12.83 10.31
C LEU A 85 5.99 -11.52 10.08
N GLY A 86 5.35 -10.38 10.28
CA GLY A 86 5.96 -9.06 10.06
C GLY A 86 6.16 -8.67 8.60
N MET A 87 5.74 -9.48 7.64
CA MET A 87 5.74 -9.13 6.21
C MET A 87 4.94 -7.85 5.98
N LEU A 88 5.41 -6.99 5.06
CA LEU A 88 4.61 -5.86 4.59
C LEU A 88 3.35 -6.36 3.85
N LEU A 89 2.20 -5.86 4.27
CA LEU A 89 0.88 -6.13 3.70
C LEU A 89 0.24 -4.87 3.15
N GLY A 90 -0.67 -5.08 2.20
CA GLY A 90 -1.65 -4.09 1.81
C GLY A 90 -3.06 -4.50 2.22
N LYS A 91 -3.89 -3.49 2.44
CA LYS A 91 -5.32 -3.62 2.73
C LYS A 91 -6.09 -2.60 1.91
N VAL A 92 -7.13 -3.03 1.21
CA VAL A 92 -8.14 -2.11 0.67
C VAL A 92 -9.43 -2.29 1.45
N ALA A 93 -10.00 -1.19 1.93
CA ALA A 93 -11.27 -1.17 2.65
C ALA A 93 -12.29 -0.31 1.89
N ARG A 94 -13.46 -0.89 1.64
CA ARG A 94 -14.61 -0.21 1.04
C ARG A 94 -15.71 -0.08 2.08
N LEU A 95 -16.11 1.16 2.38
CA LEU A 95 -17.27 1.41 3.24
C LEU A 95 -18.54 0.93 2.53
N ILE A 96 -19.31 0.06 3.20
CA ILE A 96 -20.59 -0.46 2.72
C ILE A 96 -21.74 0.32 3.37
N SER A 97 -21.71 0.47 4.69
CA SER A 97 -22.72 1.22 5.44
C SER A 97 -22.16 1.75 6.76
N ILE A 98 -22.87 2.72 7.34
CA ILE A 98 -22.68 3.14 8.73
C ILE A 98 -23.99 2.82 9.46
N GLU A 99 -23.90 1.93 10.43
CA GLU A 99 -25.02 1.56 11.31
C GLU A 99 -24.90 2.34 12.62
N ILE A 100 -26.03 2.69 13.22
CA ILE A 100 -26.07 3.32 14.53
C ILE A 100 -26.73 2.33 15.48
N ASP A 101 -26.01 1.95 16.54
CA ASP A 101 -26.59 1.11 17.58
C ASP A 101 -27.77 1.86 18.23
N PRO A 102 -28.99 1.30 18.22
CA PRO A 102 -30.16 2.01 18.71
C PRO A 102 -30.12 2.26 20.22
N GLN A 103 -29.38 1.45 20.99
CA GLN A 103 -29.23 1.55 22.44
C GLN A 103 -28.05 2.44 22.82
N THR A 104 -26.85 2.18 22.27
CA THR A 104 -25.62 2.88 22.67
C THR A 104 -25.39 4.19 21.90
N LYS A 105 -26.08 4.38 20.76
CA LYS A 105 -25.86 5.47 19.80
C LYS A 105 -24.47 5.49 19.16
N GLU A 106 -23.73 4.39 19.28
CA GLU A 106 -22.43 4.25 18.66
C GLU A 106 -22.56 4.00 17.15
N TYR A 107 -21.65 4.60 16.39
CA TYR A 107 -21.55 4.38 14.95
C TYR A 107 -20.68 3.14 14.69
N ARG A 108 -21.22 2.19 13.93
CA ARG A 108 -20.49 1.04 13.43
C ARG A 108 -20.30 1.18 11.92
N LYS A 109 -19.05 1.18 11.47
CA LYS A 109 -18.73 1.07 10.04
C LYS A 109 -18.78 -0.39 9.63
N ILE A 110 -19.54 -0.69 8.58
CA ILE A 110 -19.53 -1.98 7.90
C ILE A 110 -18.66 -1.80 6.66
N GLU A 111 -17.55 -2.52 6.63
CA GLU A 111 -16.56 -2.41 5.56
C GLU A 111 -16.33 -3.78 4.91
N GLU A 112 -16.22 -3.78 3.58
CA GLU A 112 -15.63 -4.88 2.87
C GLU A 112 -14.12 -4.68 2.82
N VAL A 113 -13.37 -5.66 3.31
CA VAL A 113 -11.91 -5.60 3.40
C VAL A 113 -11.29 -6.69 2.53
N ARG A 114 -10.21 -6.36 1.83
CA ARG A 114 -9.32 -7.31 1.16
C ARG A 114 -7.88 -7.02 1.54
N LEU A 115 -7.18 -8.08 1.95
CA LEU A 115 -5.75 -8.06 2.28
C LEU A 115 -4.96 -8.70 1.15
N PHE A 116 -3.71 -8.27 0.98
CA PHE A 116 -2.77 -8.88 0.04
C PHE A 116 -1.32 -8.79 0.54
N PRO A 117 -0.49 -9.81 0.28
CA PRO A 117 0.93 -9.75 0.56
C PRO A 117 1.65 -8.78 -0.38
N ILE A 118 2.65 -8.07 0.15
CA ILE A 118 3.52 -7.19 -0.66
C ILE A 118 4.98 -7.63 -0.54
N GLY A 119 5.49 -7.81 0.68
CA GLY A 119 6.91 -8.12 0.89
C GLY A 119 7.84 -6.96 0.52
N ARG A 120 9.07 -7.25 0.06
CA ARG A 120 10.03 -6.24 -0.41
C ARG A 120 9.57 -5.54 -1.68
N SER A 121 8.92 -6.25 -2.60
CA SER A 121 8.37 -5.67 -3.81
C SER A 121 7.24 -6.51 -4.34
N GLY A 122 6.21 -5.85 -4.88
CA GLY A 122 5.07 -6.51 -5.50
C GLY A 122 4.37 -5.61 -6.51
N GLN A 123 3.93 -6.20 -7.62
CA GLN A 123 2.97 -5.58 -8.55
C GLN A 123 1.60 -6.16 -8.22
N ILE A 124 0.71 -5.31 -7.73
CA ILE A 124 -0.60 -5.72 -7.23
C ILE A 124 -1.68 -5.11 -8.10
N ARG A 125 -2.55 -5.97 -8.61
CA ARG A 125 -3.84 -5.58 -9.18
C ARG A 125 -4.86 -5.44 -8.05
N MET A 126 -5.45 -4.27 -7.91
CA MET A 126 -6.32 -3.94 -6.78
C MET A 126 -7.57 -4.82 -6.77
N PRO A 127 -7.85 -5.54 -5.65
CA PRO A 127 -8.89 -6.57 -5.62
C PRO A 127 -10.31 -6.01 -5.52
N ILE A 128 -10.47 -4.78 -5.02
CA ILE A 128 -11.72 -4.02 -4.91
C ILE A 128 -11.39 -2.53 -4.97
N SER A 129 -12.36 -1.68 -5.27
CA SER A 129 -12.23 -0.22 -5.09
C SER A 129 -12.32 0.16 -3.62
N GLY A 130 -11.58 1.19 -3.19
CA GLY A 130 -11.66 1.73 -1.82
C GLY A 130 -10.37 2.39 -1.36
N ARG A 131 -10.26 2.59 -0.05
CA ARG A 131 -9.11 3.25 0.58
C ARG A 131 -7.99 2.25 0.82
N LEU A 132 -6.79 2.59 0.34
CA LEU A 132 -5.58 1.79 0.51
C LEU A 132 -4.88 2.08 1.84
N TYR A 133 -4.54 1.02 2.56
CA TYR A 133 -3.74 1.03 3.79
C TYR A 133 -2.55 0.09 3.65
N LEU A 134 -1.47 0.39 4.37
CA LEU A 134 -0.30 -0.46 4.51
C LEU A 134 -0.12 -0.87 5.98
N GLY A 135 0.36 -2.08 6.22
CA GLY A 135 0.58 -2.59 7.57
C GLY A 135 1.56 -3.74 7.54
N ILE A 136 1.80 -4.35 8.70
CA ILE A 136 2.64 -5.54 8.81
C ILE A 136 1.78 -6.75 9.16
N ASN A 137 2.23 -7.94 8.80
CA ASN A 137 1.54 -9.19 9.11
C ASN A 137 1.75 -9.59 10.58
N GLU A 138 1.24 -8.78 11.50
CA GLU A 138 1.34 -8.91 12.96
C GLU A 138 0.14 -8.15 13.57
N ASN A 139 -0.54 -8.74 14.55
CA ASN A 139 -1.65 -8.06 15.23
C ASN A 139 -1.28 -7.50 16.61
N VAL A 140 -0.17 -7.97 17.21
CA VAL A 140 0.38 -7.46 18.46
C VAL A 140 1.47 -6.46 18.08
N VAL A 141 1.18 -5.17 18.21
CA VAL A 141 2.04 -4.10 17.66
C VAL A 141 2.65 -3.20 18.73
N GLU A 142 2.22 -3.34 19.97
CA GLU A 142 2.53 -2.45 21.08
C GLU A 142 4.02 -2.43 21.45
N ASP A 143 4.72 -3.56 21.30
CA ASP A 143 6.15 -3.70 21.57
C ASP A 143 7.00 -3.75 20.29
N ASN A 144 6.39 -3.43 19.15
CA ASN A 144 7.12 -3.31 17.88
C ASN A 144 7.88 -1.99 17.79
N SER A 145 8.92 -1.96 16.95
CA SER A 145 9.66 -0.74 16.66
C SER A 145 10.27 -0.74 15.26
N GLY A 146 10.70 0.44 14.81
CA GLY A 146 11.20 0.65 13.46
C GLY A 146 10.08 0.87 12.45
N GLU A 147 10.46 1.01 11.18
CA GLU A 147 9.53 1.30 10.10
C GLU A 147 10.05 0.76 8.77
N PHE A 148 9.11 0.55 7.85
CA PHE A 148 9.42 0.41 6.43
C PHE A 148 9.18 1.74 5.71
N LEU A 149 10.03 2.04 4.74
CA LEU A 149 9.77 3.08 3.75
C LEU A 149 9.28 2.40 2.48
N VAL A 150 8.04 2.71 2.08
CA VAL A 150 7.35 2.08 0.95
C VAL A 150 7.14 3.11 -0.14
N VAL A 151 7.73 2.85 -1.31
CA VAL A 151 7.46 3.57 -2.54
C VAL A 151 6.28 2.91 -3.24
N ILE A 152 5.24 3.68 -3.52
CA ILE A 152 4.04 3.26 -4.23
C ILE A 152 4.03 3.95 -5.59
N LYS A 153 3.88 3.17 -6.67
CA LYS A 153 3.80 3.66 -8.04
C LYS A 153 2.49 3.21 -8.67
N LYS A 154 1.66 4.13 -9.15
CA LYS A 154 0.50 3.79 -9.99
C LYS A 154 0.95 3.66 -11.45
N LEU A 155 0.64 2.54 -12.09
CA LEU A 155 0.91 2.35 -13.51
C LEU A 155 -0.24 2.97 -14.32
N ILE A 156 0.02 4.05 -15.05
CA ILE A 156 -0.97 4.70 -15.91
C ILE A 156 -0.58 4.47 -17.35
N GLN A 157 -1.39 3.68 -18.07
CA GLN A 157 -1.26 3.55 -19.52
C GLN A 157 -1.98 4.73 -20.18
N VAL A 158 -1.23 5.66 -20.78
CA VAL A 158 -1.82 6.72 -21.59
C VAL A 158 -1.89 6.23 -23.03
N LEU A 159 -3.10 5.91 -23.48
CA LEU A 159 -3.38 5.71 -24.90
C LEU A 159 -3.55 7.08 -25.56
N PRO A 160 -3.05 7.26 -26.80
CA PRO A 160 -3.18 8.51 -27.55
C PRO A 160 -4.63 8.87 -27.89
#